data_AF-A0A2N5A357-F1
#
_entry.id   AF-A0A2N5A357-F1
#
_cell.length_a   1.000
_cell.length_b   1.000
_cell.length_c   1.000
_cell.angle_alpha   90.00
_cell.angle_beta   90.00
_cell.angle_gamma   90.00
#
_symmetry.space_group_name_H-M   'P 1'
#
loop_
_entity.id
_entity.type
_entity.pdbx_description
1 polymer ?
#
loop_
_entity_poly.entity_id
_entity_poly.type
_entity_poly.pdbx_seq_one_letter_code
_entity_poly.pdbx_strand_id
1 'polypeptide(L)' 'MNHSLKPWNTFGIERSARTIVRAETEQQLLSAWQT' A
#
# COMPACT_ATOMS: atom_id res chain seq x y z
N MET A 1 9.28 -2.91 9.69
CA MET A 1 8.53 -1.67 9.98
C MET A 1 7.20 -1.77 9.26
N ASN A 2 6.08 -1.57 9.95
CA ASN A 2 4.76 -1.60 9.33
C ASN A 2 4.32 -0.16 9.00
N HIS A 3 3.60 0.02 7.90
CA HIS A 3 3.14 1.32 7.40
C HIS A 3 1.70 1.60 7.84
N SER A 4 1.42 2.79 8.38
CA SER A 4 0.06 3.17 8.78
C SER A 4 -0.87 3.28 7.56
N LEU A 5 -2.05 2.69 7.68
CA LEU A 5 -3.15 2.76 6.71
C LEU A 5 -4.07 3.95 6.96
N LYS A 6 -3.92 4.67 8.08
CA LYS A 6 -4.78 5.81 8.45
C LYS A 6 -4.90 6.90 7.36
N PRO A 7 -3.82 7.37 6.71
CA PRO A 7 -3.96 8.37 5.63
C PRO A 7 -4.56 7.78 4.34
N TRP A 8 -4.67 6.46 4.23
CA TRP A 8 -5.15 5.74 3.05
C TRP A 8 -6.61 5.29 3.15
N ASN A 9 -7.34 5.71 4.19
CA ASN A 9 -8.76 5.40 4.36
C ASN A 9 -9.55 6.58 4.95
N THR A 10 -10.78 6.77 4.49
CA THR A 10 -11.65 7.89 4.90
C THR A 10 -12.18 7.77 6.33
N PHE A 11 -12.22 6.57 6.89
CA PHE A 11 -12.65 6.35 8.27
C PHE A 11 -11.60 6.79 9.30
N GLY A 12 -10.35 7.02 8.89
CA GLY A 12 -9.25 7.34 9.80
C GLY A 12 -8.87 6.17 10.72
N ILE A 13 -9.17 4.94 10.32
CA ILE A 13 -8.87 3.74 11.10
C ILE A 13 -7.35 3.53 11.13
N GLU A 14 -6.80 3.38 12.34
CA GLU A 14 -5.40 3.05 12.54
C GLU A 14 -5.19 1.54 12.45
N ARG A 15 -4.66 1.10 11.29
CA ARG A 15 -4.16 -0.25 11.04
C ARG A 15 -2.84 -0.15 10.31
N SER A 16 -2.08 -1.24 10.29
CA SER A 16 -0.76 -1.25 9.66
C SER A 16 -0.64 -2.31 8.57
N ALA A 17 -0.05 -1.95 7.44
CA ALA A 17 0.32 -2.87 6.37
C ALA A 17 1.81 -3.24 6.46
N ARG A 18 2.16 -4.46 6.04
CA ARG A 18 3.57 -4.91 5.96
C ARG A 18 4.32 -4.18 4.84
N THR A 19 3.64 -3.91 3.73
CA THR A 19 4.16 -3.23 2.55
C THR A 19 3.06 -2.35 1.97
N ILE A 20 3.39 -1.13 1.53
CA ILE A 20 2.51 -0.27 0.73
C ILE A 20 3.28 0.14 -0.51
N VAL A 21 2.69 -0.08 -1.68
CA VAL A 21 3.26 0.32 -2.97
C VAL A 21 2.30 1.26 -3.68
N ARG A 22 2.85 2.22 -4.42
CA ARG A 22 2.11 3.05 -5.36
C ARG A 22 2.57 2.66 -6.76
N ALA A 23 1.68 2.02 -7.52
CA ALA A 23 1.90 1.72 -8.93
C ALA A 23 1.16 2.75 -9.78
N GLU A 24 1.89 3.46 -10.64
CA GLU A 24 1.34 4.42 -11.60
C GLU A 24 1.23 3.83 -13.01
N THR A 25 1.85 2.67 -13.22
CA THR A 25 1.81 1.93 -14.49
C THR A 25 1.47 0.47 -14.24
N GLU A 26 0.96 -0.20 -15.25
CA GLU A 26 0.66 -1.64 -15.20
C GLU A 26 1.92 -2.45 -14.89
N GLN A 27 3.07 -2.08 -15.46
CA GLN A 27 4.33 -2.78 -15.24
C GLN A 27 4.79 -2.68 -13.77
N GLN A 28 4.58 -1.52 -13.13
CA GLN A 28 4.86 -1.36 -11.68
C GLN A 28 3.92 -2.21 -10.82
N LEU A 29 2.64 -2.32 -11.22
CA LEU A 29 1.69 -3.18 -10.53
C LEU A 29 2.08 -4.67 -10.65
N LEU A 30 2.41 -5.12 -11.87
CA LEU A 30 2.85 -6.49 -12.13
C LEU A 30 4.13 -6.82 -11.36
N SER A 31 5.10 -5.90 -11.34
CA SER A 31 6.34 -6.07 -10.59
C SER A 31 6.10 -6.18 -9.08
N ALA A 32 5.19 -5.38 -8.52
CA ALA A 32 4.88 -5.42 -7.09
C ALA A 32 4.03 -6.63 -6.69
N TRP A 33 3.33 -7.25 -7.64
CA TRP A 33 2.55 -8.47 -7.38
C TRP A 33 3.40 -9.74 -7.41
N GLN A 34 4.52 -9.71 -8.13
CA GLN A 34 5.42 -10.86 -8.30
C GLN A 34 6.52 -10.98 -7.23
N THR A 35 6.61 -10.02 -6.29
CA THR A 35 7.50 -10.07 -5.11
C THR A 35 6.94 -10.90 -3.97
#